data_AF-A0A6V7M223-F1
#
_entry.id   AF-A0A6V7M223-F1
#
_cell.length_a   1.000
_cell.length_b   1.000
_cell.length_c   1.000
_cell.angle_alpha   90.00
_cell.angle_beta   90.00
_cell.angle_gamma   90.00
#
_symmetry.space_group_name_H-M   'P 1'
#
loop_
_entity.id
_entity.type
_entity.pdbx_description
1 polymer ?
#
loop_
_entity_poly.entity_id
_entity_poly.type
_entity_poly.pdbx_seq_one_letter_code
_entity_poly.pdbx_strand_id
1 'polypeptide(L)'
;AIMTSEIRHLQEAMKRHPRNKRCKVFLKELIDKRKKYLSDLRRWDYRRFEWFLEKLNIVYKPYPEDFETPTKKGSVRRVTAKKCDEIREAKLAAYRAELEGQQKDFFREKAEKLAFIRAEEIACGLEPTITEEEIQLAQQKAAEFNDKN
;
A
#
# COMPACT_ATOMS: atom_id res chain seq x y z
N ALA A 1 -21.48 -3.57 -29.94
CA ALA A 1 -21.13 -4.82 -30.65
C ALA A 1 -20.49 -4.57 -32.02
N ILE A 2 -21.04 -3.68 -32.86
CA ILE A 2 -20.47 -3.37 -34.20
C ILE A 2 -19.03 -2.83 -34.12
N MET A 3 -18.78 -1.86 -33.24
CA MET A 3 -17.42 -1.32 -33.03
C MET A 3 -16.42 -2.40 -32.63
N THR A 4 -16.85 -3.42 -31.88
CA THR A 4 -15.94 -4.48 -31.41
C THR A 4 -15.58 -5.47 -32.50
N SER A 5 -16.49 -5.78 -33.43
CA SER A 5 -16.15 -6.58 -34.61
C SER A 5 -15.23 -5.80 -35.56
N GLU A 6 -15.49 -4.51 -35.77
CA GLU A 6 -14.65 -3.64 -36.59
C GLU A 6 -13.22 -3.52 -36.03
N ILE A 7 -13.07 -3.34 -34.71
CA ILE A 7 -11.75 -3.33 -34.05
C ILE A 7 -11.00 -4.63 -34.33
N ARG A 8 -11.66 -5.79 -34.20
CA ARG A 8 -11.02 -7.10 -34.43
C ARG A 8 -10.55 -7.25 -35.88
N HIS A 9 -11.42 -6.90 -36.84
CA HIS A 9 -11.07 -6.92 -38.26
C HIS A 9 -9.89 -5.99 -38.59
N LEU A 10 -9.91 -4.76 -38.07
CA LEU A 10 -8.83 -3.80 -38.26
C LEU A 10 -7.53 -4.22 -37.57
N GLN A 11 -7.60 -4.89 -36.42
CA GLN A 11 -6.44 -5.48 -35.76
C GLN A 11 -5.78 -6.56 -36.61
N GLU A 12 -6.57 -7.43 -37.26
CA GLU A 12 -6.06 -8.43 -38.20
C GLU A 12 -5.42 -7.79 -39.43
N ALA A 13 -6.06 -6.77 -40.00
CA ALA A 13 -5.50 -6.00 -41.11
C ALA A 13 -4.18 -5.30 -40.73
N MET A 14 -4.09 -4.75 -39.51
CA MET A 14 -2.87 -4.11 -38.99
C MET A 14 -1.73 -5.10 -38.75
N LYS A 15 -2.03 -6.37 -38.39
CA LYS A 15 -1.01 -7.43 -38.30
C LYS A 15 -0.38 -7.71 -39.67
N ARG A 16 -1.18 -7.70 -40.74
CA ARG A 16 -0.71 -7.90 -42.13
C ARG A 16 0.01 -6.67 -42.70
N HIS A 17 -0.48 -5.47 -42.38
CA HIS A 17 0.01 -4.22 -42.95
C HIS A 17 0.35 -3.18 -41.87
N PRO A 18 1.43 -3.36 -41.10
CA PRO A 18 1.75 -2.52 -39.94
C PRO A 18 2.14 -1.08 -40.28
N ARG A 19 2.55 -0.82 -41.53
CA ARG A 19 2.96 0.51 -42.01
C ARG A 19 1.78 1.40 -42.44
N ASN A 20 0.55 0.87 -42.47
CA ASN A 20 -0.63 1.65 -42.83
C ASN A 20 -1.02 2.63 -41.71
N LYS A 21 -0.50 3.87 -41.80
CA LYS A 21 -0.72 4.93 -40.81
C LYS A 21 -2.20 5.32 -40.67
N ARG A 22 -2.96 5.36 -41.78
CA ARG A 22 -4.39 5.74 -41.77
C ARG A 22 -5.21 4.72 -40.99
N CYS A 23 -5.01 3.44 -41.27
CA CYS A 23 -5.65 2.35 -40.53
C CYS A 23 -5.29 2.40 -39.03
N LYS A 24 -4.03 2.70 -38.70
CA LYS A 24 -3.58 2.83 -37.31
C LYS A 24 -4.29 3.96 -36.55
N VAL A 25 -4.44 5.13 -37.17
CA VAL A 25 -5.15 6.27 -36.58
C VAL A 25 -6.62 5.92 -36.38
N PHE A 26 -7.27 5.40 -37.42
CA PHE A 26 -8.68 5.01 -37.35
C PHE A 26 -8.96 3.95 -36.28
N LEU A 27 -8.12 2.91 -36.20
CA LEU A 27 -8.21 1.88 -35.17
C LEU A 27 -8.08 2.46 -33.77
N LYS A 28 -7.14 3.39 -33.55
CA LYS A 28 -6.97 4.06 -32.26
C LYS A 28 -8.22 4.86 -31.87
N GLU A 29 -8.73 5.69 -32.77
CA GLU A 29 -9.95 6.48 -32.53
C GLU A 29 -11.16 5.60 -32.21
N LEU A 30 -11.29 4.46 -32.89
CA LEU A 30 -12.41 3.54 -32.68
C LEU A 30 -12.31 2.83 -31.31
N ILE A 31 -11.09 2.50 -30.86
CA ILE A 31 -10.83 2.00 -29.51
C ILE A 31 -11.18 3.06 -28.45
N ASP A 32 -10.76 4.31 -28.67
CA ASP A 32 -11.01 5.42 -27.74
C ASP A 32 -12.52 5.76 -27.67
N LYS A 33 -13.22 5.78 -28.81
CA LYS A 33 -14.68 5.94 -28.87
C LYS A 33 -15.41 4.83 -28.13
N ARG A 34 -15.03 3.56 -28.37
CA ARG A 34 -15.60 2.42 -27.63
C ARG A 34 -15.36 2.57 -26.12
N LYS A 35 -14.16 2.99 -25.71
CA LYS A 35 -13.82 3.17 -24.29
C LYS A 35 -14.67 4.27 -23.65
N LYS A 36 -14.93 5.38 -24.37
CA LYS A 36 -15.84 6.44 -23.93
C LYS A 36 -17.26 5.89 -23.69
N TYR A 37 -17.83 5.17 -24.67
CA TYR A 37 -19.17 4.59 -24.51
C TYR A 37 -19.26 3.58 -23.37
N LEU A 38 -18.21 2.78 -23.14
CA LEU A 38 -18.16 1.88 -21.98
C LEU A 38 -18.13 2.65 -20.66
N SER A 39 -17.46 3.80 -20.61
CA SER A 39 -17.46 4.68 -19.44
C SER A 39 -18.86 5.26 -19.18
N ASP A 40 -19.56 5.70 -20.24
CA ASP A 40 -20.92 6.22 -20.11
C ASP A 40 -21.89 5.11 -19.69
N LEU A 41 -21.78 3.93 -20.28
CA LEU A 41 -22.59 2.76 -19.93
C LEU A 41 -22.38 2.34 -18.48
N ARG A 42 -21.14 2.35 -17.98
CA ARG A 42 -20.84 2.07 -16.56
C ARG A 42 -21.54 3.05 -15.62
N ARG A 43 -21.70 4.32 -16.03
CA ARG A 43 -22.41 5.35 -15.24
C ARG A 43 -23.93 5.18 -15.27
N TRP A 44 -24.47 4.72 -16.40
CA TRP A 44 -25.92 4.64 -16.61
C TRP A 44 -26.54 3.31 -16.15
N ASP A 45 -25.96 2.18 -16.56
CA ASP A 45 -26.44 0.84 -16.23
C ASP A 45 -25.27 -0.12 -16.08
N TYR A 46 -24.91 -0.34 -14.81
CA TYR A 46 -23.79 -1.19 -14.44
C TYR A 46 -24.02 -2.66 -14.80
N ARG A 47 -25.26 -3.17 -14.66
CA ARG A 47 -25.58 -4.58 -14.94
C ARG A 47 -25.41 -4.90 -16.42
N ARG A 48 -25.89 -4.02 -17.30
CA ARG A 48 -25.68 -4.15 -18.74
C ARG A 48 -24.20 -4.02 -19.09
N PHE A 49 -23.49 -3.09 -18.47
CA PHE A 49 -22.05 -2.92 -18.65
C PHE A 49 -21.28 -4.22 -18.39
N GLU A 50 -21.48 -4.88 -17.24
CA GLU A 50 -20.81 -6.14 -16.91
C GLU A 50 -21.15 -7.25 -17.90
N TRP A 51 -22.44 -7.39 -18.24
CA TRP A 51 -22.87 -8.37 -19.25
C TRP A 51 -22.19 -8.15 -20.60
N PHE A 52 -22.01 -6.90 -21.03
CA PHE A 52 -21.29 -6.59 -22.26
C PHE A 52 -19.81 -6.93 -22.18
N LEU A 53 -19.14 -6.70 -21.05
CA LEU A 53 -17.74 -7.06 -20.87
C LEU A 53 -17.54 -8.58 -20.96
N GLU A 54 -18.42 -9.35 -20.32
CA GLU A 54 -18.41 -10.81 -20.36
C GLU A 54 -18.65 -11.33 -21.79
N LYS A 55 -19.75 -10.91 -22.43
CA LYS A 55 -20.12 -11.41 -23.77
C LYS A 55 -19.15 -11.02 -24.87
N LEU A 56 -18.56 -9.82 -24.79
CA LEU A 56 -17.59 -9.36 -25.79
C LEU A 56 -16.15 -9.73 -25.43
N ASN A 57 -15.92 -10.32 -24.25
CA ASN A 57 -14.62 -10.65 -23.69
C ASN A 57 -13.65 -9.45 -23.71
N ILE A 58 -14.07 -8.35 -23.07
CA ILE A 58 -13.30 -7.10 -23.03
C ILE A 58 -12.98 -6.76 -21.58
N VAL A 59 -11.71 -6.45 -21.31
CA VAL A 59 -11.28 -5.92 -20.00
C VAL A 59 -11.37 -4.39 -20.04
N TYR A 60 -12.26 -3.83 -19.23
CA TYR A 60 -12.35 -2.38 -19.05
C TYR A 60 -11.30 -1.89 -18.04
N LYS A 61 -10.50 -0.90 -18.45
CA LYS A 61 -9.57 -0.19 -17.56
C LYS A 61 -9.98 1.28 -17.51
N PRO A 62 -10.33 1.84 -16.33
CA PRO A 62 -10.67 3.26 -16.21
C PRO A 62 -9.47 4.14 -16.63
N TYR A 63 -9.75 5.42 -16.91
CA TYR A 63 -8.67 6.38 -17.08
C TYR A 63 -8.02 6.64 -15.71
N PRO A 64 -6.67 6.65 -15.63
CA PRO A 64 -6.00 7.09 -14.41
C PRO A 64 -6.36 8.55 -14.13
N GLU A 65 -6.35 8.94 -12.86
CA GLU A 65 -6.59 10.32 -12.42
C GLU A 65 -5.51 11.24 -12.96
N ASP A 66 -4.24 10.83 -12.82
CA ASP A 66 -3.10 11.56 -13.33
C ASP A 66 -2.46 10.87 -14.53
N PHE A 67 -2.22 11.66 -15.57
CA PHE A 67 -1.46 11.24 -16.75
C PHE A 67 -0.03 11.77 -16.69
N GLU A 68 0.86 10.98 -16.12
CA GLU A 68 2.29 11.25 -16.22
C GLU A 68 2.86 10.68 -17.53
N THR A 69 3.56 11.54 -18.29
CA THR A 69 4.31 11.06 -19.45
C THR A 69 5.56 10.29 -18.98
N PRO A 70 5.80 9.07 -19.48
CA PRO A 70 6.97 8.29 -19.07
C PRO A 70 8.24 8.93 -19.63
N THR A 71 8.96 9.66 -18.79
CA THR A 71 10.29 10.19 -19.11
C THR A 71 11.38 9.27 -18.55
N LYS A 72 12.55 9.22 -19.20
CA LYS A 72 13.70 8.44 -18.71
C LYS A 72 14.04 8.81 -17.25
N LYS A 73 14.16 10.11 -16.99
CA LYS A 73 14.45 10.66 -15.66
C LYS A 73 13.38 10.30 -14.63
N GLY A 74 12.09 10.43 -14.96
CA GLY A 74 10.99 10.05 -14.09
C GLY A 74 10.98 8.56 -13.76
N SER A 75 11.16 7.71 -14.77
CA SER A 75 11.18 6.25 -14.58
C SER A 75 12.33 5.81 -13.67
N VAL A 76 13.55 6.30 -13.89
CA VAL A 76 14.71 5.96 -13.04
C VAL A 76 14.47 6.43 -11.62
N ARG A 77 14.03 7.68 -11.42
CA ARG A 77 13.72 8.21 -10.08
C ARG A 77 12.67 7.37 -9.35
N ARG A 78 11.60 6.96 -10.03
CA ARG A 78 10.55 6.14 -9.42
C ARG A 78 11.05 4.77 -8.98
N VAL A 79 11.88 4.11 -9.80
CA VAL A 79 12.46 2.81 -9.45
C VAL A 79 13.44 2.96 -8.29
N THR A 80 14.30 3.97 -8.33
CA THR A 80 15.25 4.24 -7.25
C THR A 80 14.54 4.61 -5.95
N ALA A 81 13.51 5.45 -5.99
CA ALA A 81 12.72 5.82 -4.82
C ALA A 81 12.10 4.59 -4.16
N LYS A 82 11.42 3.74 -4.94
CA LYS A 82 10.87 2.47 -4.45
C LYS A 82 11.93 1.61 -3.77
N LYS A 83 13.11 1.51 -4.36
CA LYS A 83 14.19 0.71 -3.78
C LYS A 83 14.72 1.31 -2.47
N CYS A 84 14.85 2.63 -2.39
CA CYS A 84 15.24 3.33 -1.18
C CYS A 84 14.20 3.15 -0.07
N ASP A 85 12.91 3.19 -0.42
CA ASP A 85 11.81 3.00 0.52
C ASP A 85 11.82 1.57 1.09
N GLU A 86 11.99 0.55 0.23
CA GLU A 86 12.16 -0.85 0.68
C GLU A 86 13.32 -1.00 1.67
N ILE A 87 14.47 -0.38 1.38
CA ILE A 87 15.64 -0.43 2.27
C ILE A 87 15.35 0.28 3.59
N ARG A 88 14.65 1.42 3.56
CA ARG A 88 14.28 2.17 4.76
C ARG A 88 13.34 1.34 5.64
N GLU A 89 12.29 0.77 5.07
CA GLU A 89 11.34 -0.07 5.80
C GLU A 89 12.01 -1.32 6.38
N ALA A 90 12.91 -1.97 5.64
CA ALA A 90 13.67 -3.11 6.15
C ALA A 90 14.55 -2.73 7.36
N LYS A 91 15.23 -1.58 7.31
CA LYS A 91 16.04 -1.08 8.43
C LYS A 91 15.18 -0.72 9.63
N LEU A 92 14.05 -0.05 9.42
CA LEU A 92 13.12 0.29 10.48
C LEU A 92 12.52 -0.95 11.13
N ALA A 93 12.18 -1.97 10.33
CA ALA A 93 11.66 -3.23 10.84
C ALA A 93 12.71 -3.99 11.67
N ALA A 94 13.95 -4.07 11.20
CA ALA A 94 15.05 -4.67 11.95
C ALA A 94 15.27 -3.95 13.28
N TYR A 95 15.33 -2.62 13.27
CA TYR A 95 15.51 -1.83 14.48
C TYR A 95 14.33 -1.95 15.46
N ARG A 96 13.09 -2.04 14.95
CA ARG A 96 11.92 -2.31 15.80
C ARG A 96 12.02 -3.66 16.50
N ALA A 97 12.43 -4.71 15.79
CA ALA A 97 12.62 -6.03 16.37
C ALA A 97 13.73 -6.03 17.45
N GLU A 98 14.83 -5.30 17.22
CA GLU A 98 15.88 -5.12 18.23
C GLU A 98 15.34 -4.43 19.50
N LEU A 99 14.56 -3.35 19.34
CA LEU A 99 13.96 -2.63 20.46
C LEU A 99 12.93 -3.48 21.21
N GLU A 100 12.12 -4.26 20.50
CA GLU A 100 11.17 -5.20 21.10
C GLU A 100 11.90 -6.25 21.95
N GLY A 101 13.06 -6.75 21.50
CA GLY A 101 13.92 -7.61 22.31
C GLY A 101 14.42 -6.95 23.59
N GLN A 102 14.74 -5.65 23.55
CA GLN A 102 15.23 -4.88 24.70
C GLN A 102 14.12 -4.45 25.68
N GLN A 103 12.84 -4.48 25.27
CA GLN A 103 11.72 -4.04 26.12
C GLN A 103 11.61 -4.85 27.41
N LYS A 104 11.93 -6.15 27.36
CA LYS A 104 11.94 -7.02 28.55
C LYS A 104 12.88 -6.50 29.64
N ASP A 105 14.15 -6.29 29.28
CA ASP A 105 15.16 -5.83 30.24
C ASP A 105 14.83 -4.42 30.74
N PHE A 106 14.31 -3.56 29.86
CA PHE A 106 13.86 -2.22 30.23
C PHE A 106 12.75 -2.25 31.29
N PHE A 107 11.70 -3.07 31.13
CA PHE A 107 10.61 -3.12 32.10
C PHE A 107 11.03 -3.77 33.43
N ARG A 108 11.96 -4.74 33.39
CA ARG A 108 12.56 -5.30 34.61
C ARG A 108 13.31 -4.23 35.39
N GLU A 109 14.27 -3.55 34.75
CA GLU A 109 15.04 -2.48 35.39
C GLU A 109 14.14 -1.34 35.86
N LYS A 110 13.09 -1.02 35.10
CA LYS A 110 12.12 0.00 35.48
C LYS A 110 11.40 -0.36 36.78
N ALA A 111 10.93 -1.59 36.92
CA ALA A 111 10.28 -2.03 38.16
C ALA A 111 11.22 -1.97 39.37
N GLU A 112 12.48 -2.38 39.19
CA GLU A 112 13.52 -2.32 40.23
C GLU A 112 13.82 -0.86 40.63
N LYS A 113 13.99 0.04 39.66
CA LYS A 113 14.25 1.47 39.92
C LYS A 113 13.07 2.16 40.59
N LEU A 114 11.83 1.87 40.19
CA LEU A 114 10.64 2.43 40.83
C LEU A 114 10.49 1.95 42.28
N ALA A 115 10.76 0.66 42.54
CA ALA A 115 10.77 0.12 43.90
C ALA A 115 11.87 0.76 44.76
N PHE A 116 13.06 0.97 44.19
CA PHE A 116 14.17 1.63 44.86
C PHE A 116 13.84 3.09 45.23
N ILE A 117 13.32 3.88 44.28
CA ILE A 117 12.97 5.29 44.52
C ILE A 117 11.90 5.39 45.61
N ARG A 118 10.86 4.55 45.57
CA ARG A 118 9.82 4.55 46.62
C ARG A 118 10.39 4.21 48.00
N ALA A 119 11.31 3.26 48.09
CA ALA A 119 11.95 2.90 49.36
C ALA A 119 12.82 4.05 49.93
N GLU A 120 13.56 4.74 49.06
CA GLU A 120 14.36 5.93 49.42
C GLU A 120 13.47 7.10 49.86
N GLU A 121 12.37 7.39 49.15
CA GLU A 121 11.43 8.46 49.54
C GLU A 121 10.84 8.23 50.94
N ILE A 122 10.46 6.99 51.26
CA ILE A 122 9.98 6.59 52.58
C ILE A 122 11.08 6.72 53.63
N ALA A 123 12.32 6.31 53.31
CA ALA A 123 13.46 6.44 54.22
C ALA A 123 13.81 7.91 54.52
N CYS A 124 13.63 8.81 53.55
CA CYS A 124 13.81 10.25 53.72
C CYS A 124 12.62 10.95 54.41
N GLY A 125 11.53 10.23 54.73
CA GLY A 125 10.36 10.78 55.42
C GLY A 125 9.45 11.64 54.54
N LEU A 126 9.54 11.49 53.22
CA LEU A 126 8.69 12.16 52.24
C LEU A 126 7.45 11.31 51.91
N GLU A 127 6.37 11.95 51.49
CA GLU A 127 5.23 11.21 50.95
C GLU A 127 5.62 10.57 49.60
N PRO A 128 5.33 9.27 49.39
CA PRO A 128 5.78 8.56 48.20
C PRO A 128 5.07 9.10 46.95
N THR A 129 5.86 9.52 45.96
CA THR A 129 5.34 10.06 44.69
C THR A 129 4.92 8.92 43.76
N ILE A 130 5.60 7.78 43.86
CA ILE A 130 5.36 6.59 43.05
C ILE A 130 4.37 5.68 43.77
N THR A 131 3.27 5.31 43.11
CA THR A 131 2.26 4.39 43.67
C THR A 131 2.66 2.92 43.52
N GLU A 132 2.14 2.05 44.39
CA GLU A 132 2.37 0.60 44.30
C GLU A 132 1.78 0.00 43.00
N GLU A 133 0.70 0.60 42.50
CA GLU A 133 0.05 0.21 41.25
C GLU A 133 0.98 0.41 40.05
N GLU A 134 1.79 1.47 40.03
CA GLU A 134 2.76 1.74 38.95
C GLU A 134 3.89 0.70 38.91
N ILE A 135 4.31 0.20 40.08
CA ILE A 135 5.32 -0.86 40.20
C ILE A 135 4.73 -2.18 39.70
N GLN A 136 3.51 -2.51 40.11
CA GLN A 136 2.81 -3.72 39.67
C GLN A 136 2.54 -3.71 38.16
N LEU A 137 2.14 -2.58 37.59
CA LEU A 137 1.95 -2.43 36.15
C LEU A 137 3.27 -2.62 35.37
N ALA A 138 4.39 -2.13 35.89
CA ALA A 138 5.70 -2.35 35.27
C ALA A 138 6.11 -3.84 35.31
N GLN A 139 5.83 -4.53 36.42
CA GLN A 139 6.08 -5.96 36.58
C GLN A 139 5.18 -6.82 35.67
N GLN A 140 3.89 -6.48 35.57
CA GLN A 140 2.95 -7.15 34.66
C GLN A 140 3.40 -7.02 33.21
N LYS A 141 3.81 -5.82 32.79
CA LYS A 141 4.37 -5.61 31.44
C LYS A 141 5.64 -6.44 31.22
N ALA A 142 6.54 -6.50 32.19
CA ALA A 142 7.72 -7.36 32.10
C ALA A 142 7.36 -8.86 31.94
N ALA A 143 6.30 -9.32 32.61
CA ALA A 143 5.79 -10.69 32.50
C ALA A 143 5.12 -10.95 31.13
N GLU A 144 4.32 -10.02 30.62
CA GLU A 144 3.68 -10.14 29.30
C GLU A 144 4.70 -10.28 28.15
N PHE A 145 5.88 -9.68 28.27
CA PHE A 145 6.96 -9.85 27.31
C PHE A 145 7.74 -11.16 27.49
N ASN A 146 7.61 -11.86 28.61
CA ASN A 146 8.18 -13.21 28.79
C ASN A 146 7.31 -14.29 28.11
N ASP A 147 5.99 -14.13 28.09
CA ASP A 147 5.06 -15.13 27.56
C ASP A 147 4.88 -15.07 26.02
N LYS A 148 5.32 -13.98 25.39
CA LYS A 148 5.18 -13.75 23.93
C LYS A 148 6.36 -14.26 23.09
N ASN A 149 7.42 -14.79 23.71
CA ASN A 149 8.61 -15.34 23.05
C ASN A 149 8.54 -16.85 22.87
#